data_AF-A0A0M0X292-F1
#
_entry.id   AF-A0A0M0X292-F1
#
_cell.length_a   1.000
_cell.length_b   1.000
_cell.length_c   1.000
_cell.angle_alpha   90.00
_cell.angle_beta   90.00
_cell.angle_gamma   90.00
#
_symmetry.space_group_name_H-M   'P 1'
#
loop_
_entity.id
_entity.type
_entity.pdbx_description
1 polymer ?
#
loop_
_entity_poly.entity_id
_entity_poly.type
_entity_poly.pdbx_seq_one_letter_code
_entity_poly.pdbx_strand_id
1 'polypeptide(L)'
;MNKWQKEMVKVAGDMEESKERVKKRVLQQQAVKPKKPIRFALLTAIVTFCLVGFVMVQLLNKETKQSANLFNDIQFTHFEKITRINWSKQDEEFYTKEAYERYKEVVAIYYYAKSLGLQYSEAELKAVGNEHYDELVTLQQVPEYAKLFQEEGVDKYFKTYLEPLLPMYTARKKLETFYLEKYPTFPKGIVQQIAAQDALRYFDKHFAEQEKTFQEQNGIKNYNSSSHGIMYMGTVIKVEVESNAFLFVEGVIPKDLENLSQEQIMNKYPKATWYPVMDDFNVKQGDYVSLESNSSQSIDENGIVTNYGVLNNVEISEPTVTTNLNIQNEQEVMQFFRQTEWQPAEDMGTPPDYSLMIEGVRFDVWVSYGQSLYVYKEGCGIVHLSQKRSEELKAILGIKES
;
A
#
# COMPACT_ATOMS: atom_id res chain seq x y z
N MET A 1 -23.92 65.80 -65.55
CA MET A 1 -22.69 64.97 -65.44
C MET A 1 -21.68 65.75 -64.63
N ASN A 2 -21.46 65.37 -63.37
CA ASN A 2 -20.78 66.19 -62.36
C ASN A 2 -19.25 66.07 -62.44
N LYS A 3 -18.54 67.15 -62.08
CA LYS A 3 -17.06 67.28 -62.04
C LYS A 3 -16.34 66.08 -61.38
N TRP A 4 -16.98 65.43 -60.42
CA TRP A 4 -16.51 64.24 -59.71
C TRP A 4 -16.29 63.00 -60.60
N GLN A 5 -17.09 62.81 -61.65
CA GLN A 5 -16.93 61.68 -62.57
C GLN A 5 -15.76 61.87 -63.55
N LYS A 6 -15.34 63.12 -63.82
CA LYS A 6 -14.18 63.41 -64.68
C LYS A 6 -12.85 63.28 -63.93
N GLU A 7 -12.83 63.45 -62.61
CA GLU A 7 -11.61 63.25 -61.81
C GLU A 7 -11.34 61.76 -61.52
N MET A 8 -12.36 60.93 -61.32
CA MET A 8 -12.15 59.47 -61.14
C MET A 8 -11.57 58.79 -62.39
N VAL A 9 -11.90 59.27 -63.60
CA VAL A 9 -11.34 58.77 -64.86
C VAL A 9 -9.90 59.25 -65.08
N LYS A 10 -9.48 60.35 -64.46
CA LYS A 10 -8.11 60.89 -64.55
C LYS A 10 -7.14 60.24 -63.55
N VAL A 11 -7.66 59.67 -62.46
CA VAL A 11 -6.88 58.96 -61.42
C VAL A 11 -6.76 57.46 -61.72
N ALA A 12 -7.68 56.88 -62.49
CA ALA A 12 -7.62 55.49 -62.97
C ALA A 12 -6.84 55.37 -64.28
N GLY A 13 -5.60 55.88 -64.30
CA GLY A 13 -4.68 55.81 -65.44
C GLY A 13 -4.64 54.43 -66.08
N ASP A 14 -4.46 54.42 -67.41
CA ASP A 14 -4.54 53.29 -68.33
C ASP A 14 -4.11 51.94 -67.72
N MET A 15 -5.10 51.13 -67.34
CA MET A 15 -4.89 49.82 -66.70
C MET A 15 -4.80 48.67 -67.71
N GLU A 16 -4.75 48.94 -69.02
CA GLU A 16 -4.62 47.90 -70.06
C GLU A 16 -3.31 47.11 -69.88
N GLU A 17 -2.17 47.79 -69.69
CA GLU A 17 -0.88 47.12 -69.45
C GLU A 17 -0.81 46.37 -68.11
N SER A 18 -1.58 46.81 -67.11
CA SER A 18 -1.63 46.18 -65.78
C SER A 18 -2.50 44.92 -65.82
N LYS A 19 -3.60 44.95 -66.57
CA LYS A 19 -4.45 43.77 -66.85
C LYS A 19 -3.72 42.72 -67.70
N GLU A 20 -2.98 43.13 -68.73
CA GLU A 20 -2.14 42.22 -69.53
C GLU A 20 -1.04 41.57 -68.67
N ARG A 21 -0.35 42.33 -67.82
CA ARG A 21 0.66 41.79 -66.88
C ARG A 21 0.08 40.81 -65.86
N VAL A 22 -1.10 41.10 -65.31
CA VAL A 22 -1.78 40.20 -64.37
C VAL A 22 -2.28 38.94 -65.09
N LYS A 23 -2.85 39.08 -66.29
CA LYS A 23 -3.31 37.93 -67.11
C LYS A 23 -2.16 37.01 -67.51
N LYS A 24 -0.99 37.57 -67.86
CA LYS A 24 0.23 36.81 -68.16
C LYS A 24 0.82 36.12 -66.93
N ARG A 25 0.79 36.75 -65.75
CA ARG A 25 1.18 36.13 -64.46
C ARG A 25 0.24 35.01 -64.02
N VAL A 26 -1.07 35.19 -64.18
CA VAL A 26 -2.09 34.19 -63.81
C VAL A 26 -2.05 32.98 -64.76
N LEU A 27 -1.85 33.20 -66.07
CA LEU A 27 -1.72 32.12 -67.05
C LEU A 27 -0.37 31.37 -66.95
N GLN A 28 0.73 32.03 -66.57
CA GLN A 28 2.02 31.34 -66.34
C GLN A 28 2.07 30.53 -65.04
N GLN A 29 1.24 30.84 -64.04
CA GLN A 29 1.15 30.02 -62.81
C GLN A 29 0.37 28.70 -63.00
N GLN A 30 -0.38 28.52 -64.09
CA GLN A 30 -1.15 27.30 -64.37
C GLN A 30 -0.39 26.21 -65.14
N ALA A 31 0.88 26.43 -65.52
CA ALA A 31 1.65 25.50 -66.36
C ALA A 31 2.98 25.02 -65.76
N VAL A 32 3.08 24.92 -64.43
CA VAL A 32 4.12 24.11 -63.78
C VAL A 32 3.44 22.95 -63.09
N LYS A 33 3.45 21.76 -63.70
CA LYS A 33 3.15 20.51 -62.99
C LYS A 33 4.26 20.33 -61.94
N PRO A 34 4.00 20.43 -60.62
CA PRO A 34 4.96 19.91 -59.68
C PRO A 34 4.96 18.39 -59.88
N LYS A 35 6.11 17.81 -60.24
CA LYS A 35 6.37 16.39 -60.01
C LYS A 35 6.20 16.19 -58.50
N LYS A 36 5.00 15.80 -58.05
CA LYS A 36 4.79 15.38 -56.67
C LYS A 36 5.74 14.20 -56.45
N PRO A 37 6.70 14.28 -55.53
CA PRO A 37 7.52 13.12 -55.22
C PRO A 37 6.55 12.07 -54.70
N ILE A 38 6.52 10.90 -55.35
CA ILE A 38 5.69 9.76 -54.93
C ILE A 38 5.93 9.45 -53.43
N ARG A 39 7.12 9.81 -52.93
CA ARG A 39 7.49 9.76 -51.50
C ARG A 39 6.55 10.56 -50.59
N PHE A 40 6.07 11.74 -50.98
CA PHE A 40 5.14 12.54 -50.15
C PHE A 40 3.70 12.04 -50.21
N ALA A 41 3.25 11.51 -51.34
CA ALA A 41 1.93 10.88 -51.46
C ALA A 41 1.87 9.53 -50.72
N LEU A 42 2.97 8.76 -50.76
CA LEU A 42 3.11 7.53 -49.97
C LEU A 42 3.24 7.85 -48.48
N LEU A 43 3.99 8.89 -48.09
CA LEU A 43 4.05 9.34 -46.70
C LEU A 43 2.71 9.87 -46.20
N THR A 44 1.97 10.64 -47.00
CA THR A 44 0.62 11.06 -46.60
C THR A 44 -0.33 9.87 -46.55
N ALA A 45 -0.28 8.93 -47.49
CA ALA A 45 -1.09 7.72 -47.42
C ALA A 45 -0.74 6.84 -46.21
N ILE A 46 0.55 6.67 -45.88
CA ILE A 46 1.02 5.94 -44.69
C ILE A 46 0.62 6.70 -43.42
N VAL A 47 0.82 8.01 -43.34
CA VAL A 47 0.40 8.82 -42.19
C VAL A 47 -1.12 8.81 -42.04
N THR A 48 -1.89 8.83 -43.13
CA THR A 48 -3.34 8.71 -43.10
C THR A 48 -3.78 7.29 -42.77
N PHE A 49 -3.11 6.23 -43.23
CA PHE A 49 -3.38 4.85 -42.81
C PHE A 49 -2.95 4.58 -41.36
N CYS A 50 -1.88 5.22 -40.88
CA CYS A 50 -1.46 5.18 -39.49
C CYS A 50 -2.42 6.00 -38.62
N LEU A 51 -2.93 7.14 -39.08
CA LEU A 51 -3.93 7.94 -38.34
C LEU A 51 -5.29 7.25 -38.34
N VAL A 52 -5.75 6.71 -39.47
CA VAL A 52 -7.00 5.94 -39.57
C VAL A 52 -6.86 4.60 -38.86
N GLY A 53 -5.71 3.94 -38.95
CA GLY A 53 -5.38 2.73 -38.20
C GLY A 53 -5.25 3.00 -36.70
N PHE A 54 -4.68 4.11 -36.30
CA PHE A 54 -4.63 4.57 -34.91
C PHE A 54 -6.02 4.92 -34.40
N VAL A 55 -6.85 5.62 -35.18
CA VAL A 55 -8.24 5.93 -34.84
C VAL A 55 -9.11 4.67 -34.82
N MET A 56 -8.89 3.71 -35.72
CA MET A 56 -9.54 2.39 -35.69
C MET A 56 -9.10 1.57 -34.49
N VAL A 57 -7.80 1.56 -34.16
CA VAL A 57 -7.28 0.90 -32.95
C VAL A 57 -7.80 1.62 -31.69
N GLN A 58 -8.02 2.94 -31.71
CA GLN A 58 -8.66 3.69 -30.62
C GLN A 58 -10.16 3.43 -30.50
N LEU A 59 -10.86 3.20 -31.62
CA LEU A 59 -12.30 2.92 -31.66
C LEU A 59 -12.60 1.45 -31.37
N LEU A 60 -11.70 0.53 -31.75
CA LEU A 60 -11.75 -0.90 -31.41
C LEU A 60 -11.20 -1.16 -30.01
N ASN A 61 -10.18 -0.42 -29.56
CA ASN A 61 -9.80 -0.31 -28.16
C ASN A 61 -10.58 0.81 -27.47
N LYS A 62 -11.89 0.61 -27.29
CA LYS A 62 -12.74 1.47 -26.44
C LYS A 62 -12.21 1.68 -25.01
N GLU A 63 -11.11 1.04 -24.61
CA GLU A 63 -10.42 1.26 -23.33
C GLU A 63 -9.25 2.26 -23.36
N THR A 64 -8.81 2.83 -24.49
CA THR A 64 -7.57 3.64 -24.47
C THR A 64 -7.64 4.91 -25.31
N LYS A 65 -8.36 5.93 -24.81
CA LYS A 65 -7.88 7.33 -24.72
C LYS A 65 -8.95 8.25 -24.09
N GLN A 66 -9.16 8.06 -22.81
CA GLN A 66 -8.79 9.13 -21.89
C GLN A 66 -7.34 8.78 -21.51
N SER A 67 -6.42 9.73 -21.41
CA SER A 67 -5.47 9.59 -20.30
C SER A 67 -6.38 9.58 -19.08
N ALA A 68 -6.82 8.40 -18.64
CA ALA A 68 -7.72 8.29 -17.52
C ALA A 68 -6.90 8.82 -16.36
N ASN A 69 -7.13 10.07 -15.99
CA ASN A 69 -6.62 10.57 -14.74
C ASN A 69 -7.09 9.56 -13.70
N LEU A 70 -6.15 8.85 -13.06
CA LEU A 70 -6.47 7.80 -12.09
C LEU A 70 -7.39 8.36 -10.99
N PHE A 71 -7.22 9.65 -10.73
CA PHE A 71 -7.98 10.48 -9.83
C PHE A 71 -8.82 11.51 -10.59
N ASN A 72 -10.00 11.82 -10.07
CA ASN A 72 -10.90 12.85 -10.57
C ASN A 72 -11.27 13.81 -9.43
N ASP A 73 -11.19 15.12 -9.68
CA ASP A 73 -11.45 16.16 -8.68
C ASP A 73 -12.90 16.13 -8.16
N ILE A 74 -13.88 15.72 -8.98
CA ILE A 74 -15.28 15.58 -8.56
C ILE A 74 -15.41 14.44 -7.54
N GLN A 75 -14.82 13.28 -7.82
CA GLN A 75 -14.79 12.16 -6.88
C GLN A 75 -13.97 12.51 -5.63
N PHE A 76 -12.85 13.22 -5.77
CA PHE A 76 -12.08 13.68 -4.63
C PHE A 76 -12.88 14.62 -3.70
N THR A 77 -13.65 15.55 -4.28
CA THR A 77 -14.58 16.42 -3.54
C THR A 77 -15.59 15.61 -2.72
N HIS A 78 -16.05 14.46 -3.23
CA HIS A 78 -16.92 13.57 -2.46
C HIS A 78 -16.22 13.05 -1.19
N PHE A 79 -14.99 12.56 -1.31
CA PHE A 79 -14.23 12.10 -0.14
C PHE A 79 -13.97 13.25 0.85
N GLU A 80 -13.66 14.46 0.38
CA GLU A 80 -13.50 15.63 1.26
C GLU A 80 -14.78 15.97 2.03
N LYS A 81 -15.94 15.95 1.35
CA LYS A 81 -17.24 16.18 1.99
C LYS A 81 -17.52 15.16 3.10
N ILE A 82 -17.26 13.87 2.83
CA ILE A 82 -17.43 12.80 3.81
C ILE A 82 -16.45 12.95 4.98
N THR A 83 -15.18 13.26 4.71
CA THR A 83 -14.17 13.44 5.75
C THR A 83 -14.52 14.59 6.69
N ARG A 84 -15.00 15.72 6.16
CA ARG A 84 -15.43 16.87 6.98
C ARG A 84 -16.61 16.56 7.89
N ILE A 85 -17.55 15.73 7.43
CA ILE A 85 -18.67 15.28 8.26
C ILE A 85 -18.16 14.40 9.41
N ASN A 86 -17.29 13.44 9.10
CA ASN A 86 -16.74 12.50 10.09
C ASN A 86 -15.79 13.17 11.09
N TRP A 87 -15.10 14.23 10.68
CA TRP A 87 -14.00 14.83 11.45
C TRP A 87 -14.13 16.36 11.62
N SER A 88 -15.34 16.87 11.84
CA SER A 88 -15.72 18.30 11.83
C SER A 88 -14.87 19.33 12.61
N LYS A 89 -13.89 18.92 13.42
CA LYS A 89 -13.03 19.78 14.24
C LYS A 89 -11.56 19.79 13.80
N GLN A 90 -11.25 19.23 12.64
CA GLN A 90 -9.89 19.21 12.09
C GLN A 90 -9.65 20.40 11.14
N ASP A 91 -8.41 20.59 10.72
CA ASP A 91 -8.01 21.62 9.76
C ASP A 91 -8.14 21.17 8.30
N GLU A 92 -8.02 22.14 7.39
CA GLU A 92 -8.09 21.91 5.93
C GLU A 92 -7.04 20.90 5.44
N GLU A 93 -5.84 20.94 6.02
CA GLU A 93 -4.75 20.07 5.62
C GLU A 93 -5.07 18.61 5.94
N PHE A 94 -5.63 18.35 7.13
CA PHE A 94 -6.12 17.04 7.52
C PHE A 94 -7.23 16.54 6.58
N TYR A 95 -8.23 17.39 6.28
CA TYR A 95 -9.37 16.97 5.45
C TYR A 95 -8.94 16.54 4.05
N THR A 96 -8.11 17.35 3.39
CA THR A 96 -7.63 17.08 2.03
C THR A 96 -6.73 15.84 2.02
N LYS A 97 -5.87 15.65 3.02
CA LYS A 97 -5.02 14.46 3.15
C LYS A 97 -5.82 13.19 3.38
N GLU A 98 -6.70 13.16 4.39
CA GLU A 98 -7.49 11.98 4.73
C GLU A 98 -8.48 11.60 3.61
N ALA A 99 -9.07 12.58 2.94
CA ALA A 99 -9.87 12.34 1.75
C ALA A 99 -9.06 11.70 0.62
N TYR A 100 -7.82 12.14 0.45
CA TYR A 100 -6.93 11.66 -0.57
C TYR A 100 -6.52 10.20 -0.32
N GLU A 101 -6.12 9.86 0.90
CA GLU A 101 -5.77 8.47 1.26
C GLU A 101 -6.95 7.51 1.04
N ARG A 102 -8.17 7.93 1.43
CA ARG A 102 -9.39 7.13 1.20
C ARG A 102 -9.69 6.97 -0.29
N TYR A 103 -9.51 8.02 -1.09
CA TYR A 103 -9.74 7.93 -2.52
C TYR A 103 -8.68 7.05 -3.19
N LYS A 104 -7.41 7.21 -2.80
CA LYS A 104 -6.28 6.38 -3.22
C LYS A 104 -6.54 4.92 -2.96
N GLU A 105 -7.03 4.53 -1.77
CA GLU A 105 -7.36 3.14 -1.46
C GLU A 105 -8.38 2.57 -2.48
N VAL A 106 -9.46 3.29 -2.76
CA VAL A 106 -10.50 2.83 -3.70
C VAL A 106 -9.96 2.69 -5.12
N VAL A 107 -9.13 3.63 -5.58
CA VAL A 107 -8.47 3.58 -6.88
C VAL A 107 -7.45 2.43 -6.94
N ALA A 108 -6.64 2.28 -5.91
CA ALA A 108 -5.63 1.23 -5.78
C ALA A 108 -6.25 -0.16 -5.87
N ILE A 109 -7.33 -0.39 -5.13
CA ILE A 109 -8.09 -1.65 -5.16
C ILE A 109 -8.55 -2.00 -6.58
N TYR A 110 -9.08 -1.02 -7.32
CA TYR A 110 -9.54 -1.25 -8.69
C TYR A 110 -8.40 -1.70 -9.62
N TYR A 111 -7.27 -0.98 -9.61
CA TYR A 111 -6.14 -1.30 -10.49
C TYR A 111 -5.46 -2.60 -10.09
N TYR A 112 -5.38 -2.90 -8.79
CA TYR A 112 -4.82 -4.16 -8.33
C TYR A 112 -5.72 -5.35 -8.67
N ALA A 113 -7.03 -5.25 -8.45
CA ALA A 113 -7.98 -6.27 -8.90
C ALA A 113 -7.91 -6.53 -10.41
N LYS A 114 -7.75 -5.47 -11.23
CA LYS A 114 -7.52 -5.60 -12.68
C LYS A 114 -6.20 -6.32 -12.98
N SER A 115 -5.13 -6.05 -12.23
CA SER A 115 -3.83 -6.71 -12.39
C SER A 115 -3.88 -8.22 -12.11
N LEU A 116 -4.74 -8.63 -11.18
CA LEU A 116 -5.03 -10.04 -10.86
C LEU A 116 -6.01 -10.70 -11.86
N GLY A 117 -6.49 -9.96 -12.86
CA GLY A 117 -7.44 -10.45 -13.85
C GLY A 117 -8.86 -10.64 -13.31
N LEU A 118 -9.20 -10.06 -12.15
CA LEU A 118 -10.53 -10.17 -11.56
C LEU A 118 -11.54 -9.38 -12.40
N GLN A 119 -12.57 -10.07 -12.90
CA GLN A 119 -13.64 -9.48 -13.70
C GLN A 119 -14.96 -9.48 -12.91
N TYR A 120 -15.82 -8.52 -13.22
CA TYR A 120 -17.19 -8.46 -12.72
C TYR A 120 -18.18 -8.31 -13.87
N SER A 121 -19.38 -8.83 -13.66
CA SER A 121 -20.49 -8.74 -14.59
C SER A 121 -21.25 -7.42 -14.44
N GLU A 122 -22.04 -7.06 -15.45
CA GLU A 122 -22.95 -5.91 -15.39
C GLU A 122 -24.00 -6.06 -14.28
N ALA A 123 -24.43 -7.29 -13.99
CA ALA A 123 -25.35 -7.59 -12.91
C ALA A 123 -24.75 -7.26 -11.53
N GLU A 124 -23.46 -7.56 -11.33
CA GLU A 124 -22.75 -7.24 -10.09
C GLU A 124 -22.53 -5.74 -9.94
N LEU A 125 -22.15 -5.05 -11.01
CA LEU A 125 -22.05 -3.58 -11.03
C LEU A 125 -23.38 -2.93 -10.64
N LYS A 126 -24.50 -3.42 -11.19
CA LYS A 126 -25.84 -2.94 -10.85
C LYS A 126 -26.23 -3.24 -9.41
N ALA A 127 -25.87 -4.42 -8.89
CA ALA A 127 -26.15 -4.77 -7.51
C ALA A 127 -25.42 -3.84 -6.53
N VAL A 128 -24.12 -3.57 -6.77
CA VAL A 128 -23.33 -2.60 -6.00
C VAL A 128 -23.89 -1.19 -6.12
N GLY A 129 -24.36 -0.80 -7.32
CA GLY A 129 -25.04 0.47 -7.54
C GLY A 129 -26.29 0.65 -6.69
N ASN A 130 -27.15 -0.38 -6.64
CA ASN A 130 -28.37 -0.34 -5.82
C ASN A 130 -28.05 -0.26 -4.33
N GLU A 131 -27.08 -1.03 -3.85
CA GLU A 131 -26.66 -1.03 -2.44
C GLU A 131 -26.16 0.33 -2.00
N HIS A 132 -25.25 0.96 -2.75
CA HIS A 132 -24.78 2.30 -2.42
C HIS A 132 -25.86 3.37 -2.56
N TYR A 133 -26.80 3.21 -3.50
CA TYR A 133 -27.94 4.11 -3.60
C TYR A 133 -28.83 4.01 -2.35
N ASP A 134 -29.15 2.80 -1.90
CA ASP A 134 -29.95 2.54 -0.70
C ASP A 134 -29.23 3.03 0.58
N GLU A 135 -27.90 2.91 0.65
CA GLU A 135 -27.07 3.52 1.69
C GLU A 135 -27.24 5.05 1.71
N LEU A 136 -27.20 5.73 0.56
CA LEU A 136 -27.41 7.18 0.50
C LEU A 136 -28.82 7.59 0.93
N VAL A 137 -29.86 6.82 0.55
CA VAL A 137 -31.24 7.05 1.00
C VAL A 137 -31.33 6.95 2.52
N THR A 138 -30.61 6.00 3.11
CA THR A 138 -30.52 5.84 4.57
C THR A 138 -29.77 7.00 5.22
N LEU A 139 -28.61 7.36 4.67
CA LEU A 139 -27.78 8.47 5.16
C LEU A 139 -28.50 9.83 5.07
N GLN A 140 -29.40 10.02 4.11
CA GLN A 140 -30.21 11.23 4.03
C GLN A 140 -31.06 11.46 5.29
N GLN A 141 -31.46 10.40 6.00
CA GLN A 141 -32.23 10.50 7.23
C GLN A 141 -31.37 10.87 8.46
N VAL A 142 -30.04 10.79 8.33
CA VAL A 142 -29.10 11.14 9.39
C VAL A 142 -28.77 12.63 9.29
N PRO A 143 -29.05 13.46 10.31
CA PRO A 143 -28.95 14.93 10.23
C PRO A 143 -27.58 15.45 9.77
N GLU A 144 -26.50 14.79 10.19
CA GLU A 144 -25.13 15.13 9.83
C GLU A 144 -24.86 14.96 8.33
N TYR A 145 -25.42 13.89 7.75
CA TYR A 145 -25.23 13.50 6.34
C TYR A 145 -26.27 14.09 5.41
N ALA A 146 -27.44 14.50 5.92
CA ALA A 146 -28.48 15.19 5.16
C ALA A 146 -27.92 16.41 4.38
N LYS A 147 -26.88 17.06 4.91
CA LYS A 147 -26.17 18.19 4.29
C LYS A 147 -25.59 17.88 2.92
N LEU A 148 -25.21 16.62 2.66
CA LEU A 148 -24.68 16.18 1.36
C LEU A 148 -25.71 16.32 0.23
N PHE A 149 -27.00 16.25 0.58
CA PHE A 149 -28.10 16.15 -0.38
C PHE A 149 -28.92 17.45 -0.48
N GLN A 150 -28.58 18.51 0.27
CA GLN A 150 -29.40 19.72 0.38
C GLN A 150 -29.56 20.48 -0.94
N GLU A 151 -28.54 20.48 -1.79
CA GLU A 151 -28.55 21.24 -3.06
C GLU A 151 -29.13 20.43 -4.22
N GLU A 152 -28.93 19.11 -4.22
CA GLU A 152 -29.05 18.29 -5.42
C GLU A 152 -29.92 17.03 -5.24
N GLY A 153 -30.23 16.64 -4.00
CA GLY A 153 -30.91 15.39 -3.70
C GLY A 153 -30.04 14.14 -3.88
N VAL A 154 -30.54 12.99 -3.40
CA VAL A 154 -29.82 11.71 -3.44
C VAL A 154 -29.52 11.26 -4.87
N ASP A 155 -30.48 11.35 -5.79
CA ASP A 155 -30.33 10.94 -7.19
C ASP A 155 -29.17 11.64 -7.91
N LYS A 156 -29.10 12.96 -7.79
CA LYS A 156 -28.07 13.74 -8.48
C LYS A 156 -26.73 13.61 -7.78
N TYR A 157 -26.71 13.50 -6.45
CA TYR A 157 -25.49 13.20 -5.69
C TYR A 157 -24.91 11.84 -6.10
N PHE A 158 -25.74 10.81 -6.20
CA PHE A 158 -25.33 9.48 -6.63
C PHE A 158 -24.69 9.52 -8.02
N LYS A 159 -25.38 10.08 -9.02
CA LYS A 159 -24.87 10.16 -10.40
C LYS A 159 -23.59 10.96 -10.53
N THR A 160 -23.45 12.03 -9.75
CA THR A 160 -22.29 12.93 -9.83
C THR A 160 -21.07 12.34 -9.15
N TYR A 161 -21.25 11.74 -7.97
CA TYR A 161 -20.14 11.38 -7.10
C TYR A 161 -19.90 9.87 -7.01
N LEU A 162 -20.94 9.05 -6.86
CA LEU A 162 -20.80 7.60 -6.59
C LEU A 162 -20.88 6.72 -7.83
N GLU A 163 -21.74 7.04 -8.80
CA GLU A 163 -21.92 6.24 -10.02
C GLU A 163 -20.58 6.01 -10.77
N PRO A 164 -19.69 7.02 -10.91
CA PRO A 164 -18.36 6.82 -11.50
C PRO A 164 -17.42 5.92 -10.66
N LEU A 165 -17.69 5.73 -9.37
CA LEU A 165 -16.89 4.89 -8.46
C LEU A 165 -17.38 3.44 -8.39
N LEU A 166 -18.57 3.13 -8.92
CA LEU A 166 -19.14 1.76 -8.88
C LEU A 166 -18.22 0.69 -9.46
N PRO A 167 -17.48 0.91 -10.57
CA PRO A 167 -16.45 -0.03 -11.04
C PRO A 167 -15.44 -0.40 -9.95
N MET A 168 -15.00 0.59 -9.17
CA MET A 168 -13.99 0.41 -8.12
C MET A 168 -14.58 -0.34 -6.93
N TYR A 169 -15.79 0.00 -6.49
CA TYR A 169 -16.49 -0.72 -5.41
C TYR A 169 -16.86 -2.16 -5.80
N THR A 170 -17.19 -2.40 -7.08
CA THR A 170 -17.47 -3.76 -7.57
C THR A 170 -16.19 -4.59 -7.61
N ALA A 171 -15.08 -4.00 -8.07
CA ALA A 171 -13.76 -4.63 -8.03
C ALA A 171 -13.31 -4.92 -6.58
N ARG A 172 -13.61 -4.04 -5.62
CA ARG A 172 -13.39 -4.28 -4.19
C ARG A 172 -14.07 -5.56 -3.72
N LYS A 173 -15.36 -5.78 -4.02
CA LYS A 173 -16.05 -7.01 -3.63
C LYS A 173 -15.42 -8.28 -4.23
N LYS A 174 -14.93 -8.19 -5.47
CA LYS A 174 -14.18 -9.29 -6.10
C LYS A 174 -12.86 -9.56 -5.42
N LEU A 175 -12.10 -8.51 -5.12
CA LEU A 175 -10.83 -8.61 -4.41
C LEU A 175 -11.04 -9.20 -3.00
N GLU A 176 -12.04 -8.73 -2.26
CA GLU A 176 -12.36 -9.25 -0.93
C GLU A 176 -12.71 -10.75 -0.98
N THR A 177 -13.49 -11.19 -1.97
CA THR A 177 -13.83 -12.60 -2.15
C THR A 177 -12.59 -13.44 -2.48
N PHE A 178 -11.75 -12.96 -3.39
CA PHE A 178 -10.48 -13.61 -3.73
C PHE A 178 -9.57 -13.76 -2.50
N TYR A 179 -9.47 -12.72 -1.65
CA TYR A 179 -8.66 -12.77 -0.44
C TYR A 179 -9.27 -13.65 0.67
N LEU A 180 -10.60 -13.71 0.79
CA LEU A 180 -11.27 -14.64 1.71
C LEU A 180 -11.03 -16.10 1.32
N GLU A 181 -10.94 -16.40 0.03
CA GLU A 181 -10.54 -17.73 -0.46
C GLU A 181 -9.04 -18.01 -0.24
N LYS A 182 -8.18 -16.98 -0.38
CA LYS A 182 -6.73 -17.08 -0.13
C LYS A 182 -6.40 -17.30 1.35
N TYR A 183 -7.19 -16.72 2.27
CA TYR A 183 -7.00 -16.73 3.72
C TYR A 183 -8.29 -17.14 4.48
N PRO A 184 -8.75 -18.40 4.35
CA PRO A 184 -10.07 -18.82 4.85
C PRO A 184 -10.20 -18.84 6.38
N THR A 185 -9.09 -18.90 7.10
CA THR A 185 -9.03 -18.93 8.58
C THR A 185 -8.92 -17.54 9.18
N PHE A 186 -8.58 -16.52 8.38
CA PHE A 186 -8.42 -15.17 8.87
C PHE A 186 -9.79 -14.49 9.02
N PRO A 187 -9.99 -13.68 10.08
CA PRO A 187 -11.17 -12.85 10.18
C PRO A 187 -11.34 -11.91 8.99
N LYS A 188 -12.58 -11.76 8.53
CA LYS A 188 -12.94 -10.91 7.38
C LYS A 188 -12.34 -9.50 7.47
N GLY A 189 -12.34 -8.88 8.66
CA GLY A 189 -11.78 -7.54 8.86
C GLY A 189 -10.28 -7.46 8.60
N ILE A 190 -9.51 -8.50 8.96
CA ILE A 190 -8.08 -8.58 8.66
C ILE A 190 -7.86 -8.87 7.18
N VAL A 191 -8.62 -9.80 6.61
CA VAL A 191 -8.55 -10.13 5.17
C VAL A 191 -8.75 -8.89 4.30
N GLN A 192 -9.72 -8.04 4.65
CA GLN A 192 -9.98 -6.77 3.97
C GLN A 192 -8.79 -5.80 4.08
N GLN A 193 -8.12 -5.73 5.23
CA GLN A 193 -6.93 -4.89 5.43
C GLN A 193 -5.75 -5.39 4.61
N ILE A 194 -5.50 -6.72 4.57
CA ILE A 194 -4.44 -7.32 3.75
C ILE A 194 -4.69 -7.00 2.27
N ALA A 195 -5.92 -7.17 1.78
CA ALA A 195 -6.28 -6.86 0.39
C ALA A 195 -6.05 -5.37 0.04
N ALA A 196 -6.43 -4.45 0.93
CA ALA A 196 -6.22 -3.02 0.75
C ALA A 196 -4.72 -2.66 0.73
N GLN A 197 -3.93 -3.29 1.61
CA GLN A 197 -2.49 -3.07 1.69
C GLN A 197 -1.76 -3.55 0.44
N ASP A 198 -2.08 -4.75 -0.05
CA ASP A 198 -1.49 -5.27 -1.30
C ASP A 198 -1.86 -4.37 -2.48
N ALA A 199 -3.10 -3.87 -2.51
CA ALA A 199 -3.54 -2.92 -3.51
C ALA A 199 -2.74 -1.61 -3.47
N LEU A 200 -2.53 -1.04 -2.28
CA LEU A 200 -1.73 0.17 -2.09
C LEU A 200 -0.28 -0.04 -2.50
N ARG A 201 0.36 -1.15 -2.10
CA ARG A 201 1.74 -1.48 -2.50
C ARG A 201 1.88 -1.61 -4.02
N TYR A 202 0.95 -2.32 -4.65
CA TYR A 202 0.89 -2.39 -6.10
C TYR A 202 0.73 -1.00 -6.72
N PHE A 203 -0.18 -0.19 -6.18
CA PHE A 203 -0.46 1.14 -6.70
C PHE A 203 0.76 2.06 -6.61
N ASP A 204 1.41 2.11 -5.45
CA ASP A 204 2.62 2.92 -5.21
C ASP A 204 3.76 2.51 -6.14
N LYS A 205 3.92 1.20 -6.38
CA LYS A 205 4.95 0.68 -7.28
C LYS A 205 4.71 1.05 -8.75
N HIS A 206 3.44 1.12 -9.18
CA HIS A 206 3.08 1.21 -10.60
C HIS A 206 2.55 2.60 -11.02
N PHE A 207 2.14 3.44 -10.09
CA PHE A 207 1.46 4.71 -10.36
C PHE A 207 1.98 5.91 -9.54
N ALA A 208 3.19 5.82 -8.98
CA ALA A 208 3.80 6.90 -8.18
C ALA A 208 3.85 8.28 -8.87
N GLU A 209 4.04 8.34 -10.19
CA GLU A 209 4.08 9.62 -10.92
C GLU A 209 2.71 10.29 -11.00
N GLN A 210 1.66 9.51 -11.26
CA GLN A 210 0.28 9.99 -11.31
C GLN A 210 -0.18 10.40 -9.91
N GLU A 211 0.24 9.65 -8.90
CA GLU A 211 0.04 9.97 -7.49
C GLU A 211 0.59 11.36 -7.15
N LYS A 212 1.89 11.54 -7.37
CA LYS A 212 2.60 12.78 -7.11
C LYS A 212 1.99 13.95 -7.87
N THR A 213 1.62 13.75 -9.13
CA THR A 213 0.99 14.79 -9.95
C THR A 213 -0.34 15.25 -9.35
N PHE A 214 -1.19 14.31 -8.90
CA PHE A 214 -2.47 14.65 -8.30
C PHE A 214 -2.30 15.36 -6.94
N GLN A 215 -1.35 14.90 -6.13
CA GLN A 215 -1.00 15.53 -4.85
C GLN A 215 -0.53 16.98 -5.03
N GLU A 216 0.39 17.21 -5.98
CA GLU A 216 0.90 18.55 -6.32
C GLU A 216 -0.22 19.48 -6.83
N GLN A 217 -1.11 18.98 -7.68
CA GLN A 217 -2.26 19.74 -8.20
C GLN A 217 -3.23 20.18 -7.11
N ASN A 218 -3.39 19.36 -6.06
CA ASN A 218 -4.31 19.61 -4.96
C ASN A 218 -3.62 20.20 -3.71
N GLY A 219 -2.35 20.59 -3.81
CA GLY A 219 -1.60 21.17 -2.70
C GLY A 219 -1.38 20.22 -1.52
N ILE A 220 -1.50 18.91 -1.76
CA ILE A 220 -1.24 17.87 -0.77
C ILE A 220 0.28 17.77 -0.66
N LYS A 221 0.82 18.24 0.46
CA LYS A 221 2.26 18.10 0.72
C LYS A 221 2.60 16.61 0.73
N ASN A 222 3.75 16.24 0.13
CA ASN A 222 4.38 14.93 0.28
C ASN A 222 4.75 14.72 1.75
N TYR A 223 3.76 14.39 2.55
CA TYR A 223 3.96 13.60 3.73
C TYR A 223 4.32 12.24 3.17
N ASN A 224 5.59 11.84 3.24
CA ASN A 224 5.88 10.42 3.29
C ASN A 224 4.88 9.88 4.32
N SER A 225 3.91 9.08 3.88
CA SER A 225 2.99 8.36 4.75
C SER A 225 3.81 7.27 5.40
N SER A 226 4.77 7.68 6.19
CA SER A 226 5.56 6.83 7.03
C SER A 226 4.72 6.49 8.25
N SER A 227 3.53 5.90 8.03
CA SER A 227 3.01 4.97 9.02
C SER A 227 3.94 3.77 8.95
N HIS A 228 5.13 3.93 9.52
CA HIS A 228 5.94 2.78 9.85
C HIS A 228 5.11 2.02 10.88
N GLY A 229 4.70 0.82 10.52
CA GLY A 229 4.10 -0.12 11.45
C GLY A 229 5.06 -0.40 12.61
N ILE A 230 4.56 -1.12 13.59
CA ILE A 230 5.39 -1.54 14.71
C ILE A 230 6.29 -2.66 14.21
N MET A 231 7.60 -2.51 14.46
CA MET A 231 8.59 -3.52 14.16
C MET A 231 8.61 -4.58 15.26
N TYR A 232 8.56 -5.84 14.85
CA TYR A 232 8.66 -7.01 15.71
C TYR A 232 9.81 -7.90 15.22
N MET A 233 10.45 -8.63 16.13
CA MET A 233 11.48 -9.61 15.78
C MET A 233 11.16 -10.95 16.43
N GLY A 234 11.35 -12.04 15.72
CA GLY A 234 10.91 -13.35 16.19
C GLY A 234 11.07 -14.45 15.16
N THR A 235 10.61 -15.64 15.52
CA THR A 235 10.74 -16.82 14.68
C THR A 235 9.46 -17.14 13.93
N VAL A 236 9.61 -17.51 12.67
CA VAL A 236 8.55 -18.05 11.83
C VAL A 236 8.34 -19.54 12.12
N ILE A 237 7.11 -19.87 12.48
CA ILE A 237 6.58 -21.24 12.51
C ILE A 237 5.68 -21.40 11.30
N LYS A 238 6.15 -22.17 10.31
CA LYS A 238 5.32 -22.52 9.17
C LYS A 238 4.41 -23.67 9.57
N VAL A 239 3.13 -23.51 9.30
CA VAL A 239 2.12 -24.53 9.56
C VAL A 239 1.71 -25.12 8.23
N GLU A 240 1.90 -26.44 8.05
CA GLU A 240 1.61 -27.14 6.79
C GLU A 240 0.16 -26.96 6.31
N VAL A 241 -0.77 -26.67 7.23
CA VAL A 241 -2.19 -26.48 6.96
C VAL A 241 -2.50 -25.12 6.30
N GLU A 242 -1.66 -24.10 6.51
CA GLU A 242 -1.88 -22.75 5.97
C GLU A 242 -0.75 -22.33 5.04
N SER A 243 -0.77 -22.80 3.80
CA SER A 243 0.29 -22.50 2.82
C SER A 243 0.52 -21.01 2.53
N ASN A 244 -0.50 -20.17 2.75
CA ASN A 244 -0.46 -18.74 2.51
C ASN A 244 -0.24 -17.92 3.79
N ALA A 245 -0.11 -18.54 4.97
CA ALA A 245 0.13 -17.81 6.21
C ALA A 245 1.26 -18.45 6.99
N PHE A 246 1.77 -17.72 7.97
CA PHE A 246 2.73 -18.24 8.91
C PHE A 246 2.41 -17.75 10.30
N LEU A 247 2.73 -18.58 11.29
CA LEU A 247 2.63 -18.21 12.69
C LEU A 247 3.96 -17.56 13.10
N PHE A 248 3.90 -16.38 13.67
CA PHE A 248 5.06 -15.65 14.17
C PHE A 248 5.09 -15.67 15.69
N VAL A 249 6.24 -16.02 16.26
CA VAL A 249 6.48 -15.99 17.69
C VAL A 249 7.50 -14.89 17.99
N GLU A 250 7.00 -13.78 18.52
CA GLU A 250 7.80 -12.61 18.90
C GLU A 250 8.82 -12.97 20.01
N GLY A 251 10.02 -12.42 19.91
CA GLY A 251 11.04 -12.51 20.97
C GLY A 251 11.80 -13.83 21.04
N VAL A 252 11.37 -14.85 20.30
CA VAL A 252 11.89 -16.22 20.43
C VAL A 252 12.80 -16.57 19.26
N ILE A 253 13.93 -17.23 19.53
CA ILE A 253 14.85 -17.70 18.48
C ILE A 253 14.50 -19.14 18.03
N PRO A 254 14.94 -19.57 16.83
CA PRO A 254 14.49 -20.85 16.26
C PRO A 254 14.77 -22.07 17.14
N LYS A 255 15.92 -22.08 17.83
CA LYS A 255 16.35 -23.18 18.70
C LYS A 255 15.36 -23.48 19.84
N ASP A 256 14.64 -22.48 20.34
CA ASP A 256 13.66 -22.67 21.43
C ASP A 256 12.39 -23.39 20.97
N LEU A 257 12.20 -23.47 19.65
CA LEU A 257 11.00 -24.01 19.02
C LEU A 257 11.25 -25.37 18.34
N GLU A 258 12.51 -25.75 18.11
CA GLU A 258 12.90 -26.97 17.36
C GLU A 258 12.27 -28.27 17.89
N ASN A 259 11.99 -28.34 19.19
CA ASN A 259 11.44 -29.54 19.85
C ASN A 259 9.99 -29.39 20.31
N LEU A 260 9.31 -28.30 19.94
CA LEU A 260 7.92 -28.03 20.31
C LEU A 260 6.99 -28.32 19.14
N SER A 261 5.90 -29.04 19.38
CA SER A 261 4.79 -29.12 18.45
C SER A 261 4.09 -27.75 18.36
N GLN A 262 3.36 -27.50 17.27
CA GLN A 262 2.57 -26.26 17.14
C GLN A 262 1.63 -26.03 18.32
N GLU A 263 0.96 -27.07 18.83
CA GLU A 263 0.09 -26.97 20.01
C GLU A 263 0.89 -26.55 21.26
N GLN A 264 2.08 -27.11 21.46
CA GLN A 264 2.97 -26.71 22.56
C GLN A 264 3.46 -25.27 22.40
N ILE A 265 3.74 -24.83 21.18
CA ILE A 265 4.11 -23.43 20.88
C ILE A 265 2.94 -22.50 21.20
N MET A 266 1.72 -22.80 20.74
CA MET A 266 0.54 -21.97 21.02
C MET A 266 0.23 -21.87 22.51
N ASN A 267 0.41 -22.96 23.26
CA ASN A 267 0.22 -22.97 24.71
C ASN A 267 1.31 -22.21 25.46
N LYS A 268 2.58 -22.31 25.03
CA LYS A 268 3.73 -21.63 25.65
C LYS A 268 3.79 -20.15 25.28
N TYR A 269 3.35 -19.80 24.07
CA TYR A 269 3.42 -18.47 23.48
C TYR A 269 2.02 -18.01 23.02
N PRO A 270 1.11 -17.67 23.96
CA PRO A 270 -0.28 -17.30 23.63
C PRO A 270 -0.40 -16.00 22.81
N LYS A 271 0.69 -15.23 22.69
CA LYS A 271 0.78 -14.03 21.84
C LYS A 271 1.28 -14.32 20.42
N ALA A 272 1.50 -15.58 20.06
CA ALA A 272 1.85 -15.95 18.70
C ALA A 272 0.77 -15.42 17.74
N THR A 273 1.22 -14.86 16.61
CA THR A 273 0.36 -14.09 15.70
C THR A 273 0.48 -14.62 14.29
N TRP A 274 -0.66 -14.86 13.64
CA TRP A 274 -0.74 -15.27 12.26
C TRP A 274 -0.57 -14.08 11.33
N TYR A 275 0.33 -14.20 10.36
CA TYR A 275 0.57 -13.21 9.32
C TYR A 275 0.43 -13.82 7.92
N PRO A 276 -0.02 -13.05 6.92
CA PRO A 276 -0.04 -13.52 5.54
C PRO A 276 1.38 -13.64 4.97
N VAL A 277 1.60 -14.62 4.10
CA VAL A 277 2.80 -14.70 3.26
C VAL A 277 2.67 -13.69 2.12
N MET A 278 3.70 -12.85 1.94
CA MET A 278 3.73 -11.88 0.84
C MET A 278 4.21 -12.55 -0.45
N ASP A 279 3.64 -12.17 -1.60
CA ASP A 279 3.93 -12.85 -2.88
C ASP A 279 5.41 -12.74 -3.30
N ASP A 280 6.10 -11.71 -2.82
CA ASP A 280 7.51 -11.39 -3.07
C ASP A 280 8.46 -11.79 -1.93
N PHE A 281 7.95 -12.39 -0.85
CA PHE A 281 8.76 -12.81 0.29
C PHE A 281 8.37 -14.19 0.82
N ASN A 282 9.26 -15.16 0.64
CA ASN A 282 9.03 -16.54 1.05
C ASN A 282 9.76 -16.85 2.36
N VAL A 283 9.01 -16.92 3.46
CA VAL A 283 9.50 -17.38 4.76
C VAL A 283 9.52 -18.92 4.84
N LYS A 284 10.54 -19.44 5.51
CA LYS A 284 10.67 -20.86 5.88
C LYS A 284 10.43 -21.02 7.38
N GLN A 285 10.04 -22.23 7.76
CA GLN A 285 10.00 -22.60 9.18
C GLN A 285 11.39 -22.46 9.79
N GLY A 286 11.46 -21.82 10.94
CA GLY A 286 12.71 -21.55 11.64
C GLY A 286 13.47 -20.32 11.13
N ASP A 287 12.96 -19.61 10.11
CA ASP A 287 13.51 -18.30 9.78
C ASP A 287 13.27 -17.35 10.95
N TYR A 288 14.32 -16.64 11.35
CA TYR A 288 14.18 -15.49 12.22
C TYR A 288 13.95 -14.26 11.36
N VAL A 289 12.93 -13.48 11.67
CA VAL A 289 12.52 -12.36 10.83
C VAL A 289 12.29 -11.12 11.66
N SER A 290 12.58 -9.98 11.05
CA SER A 290 12.02 -8.72 11.47
C SER A 290 10.79 -8.45 10.62
N LEU A 291 9.65 -8.21 11.25
CA LEU A 291 8.41 -7.88 10.55
C LEU A 291 7.87 -6.53 11.00
N GLU A 292 7.20 -5.85 10.09
CA GLU A 292 6.53 -4.58 10.34
C GLU A 292 5.02 -4.81 10.23
N SER A 293 4.26 -4.44 11.26
CA SER A 293 2.80 -4.63 11.28
C SER A 293 2.05 -3.35 11.70
N ASN A 294 1.02 -3.00 10.94
CA ASN A 294 0.18 -1.82 11.21
C ASN A 294 -0.94 -2.10 12.22
N SER A 295 -1.37 -3.35 12.34
CA SER A 295 -2.51 -3.72 13.16
C SER A 295 -2.45 -5.20 13.51
N SER A 296 -3.05 -5.52 14.66
CA SER A 296 -3.33 -6.88 15.06
C SER A 296 -4.75 -6.97 15.61
N GLN A 297 -5.43 -8.07 15.32
CA GLN A 297 -6.73 -8.40 15.89
C GLN A 297 -6.64 -9.73 16.63
N SER A 298 -7.12 -9.75 17.87
CA SER A 298 -7.30 -10.97 18.65
C SER A 298 -8.76 -11.42 18.59
N ILE A 299 -8.97 -12.72 18.38
CA ILE A 299 -10.28 -13.36 18.44
C ILE A 299 -10.27 -14.37 19.56
N ASP A 300 -11.27 -14.29 20.43
CA ASP A 300 -11.55 -15.32 21.42
C ASP A 300 -12.66 -16.23 20.89
N GLU A 301 -12.31 -17.48 20.59
CA GLU A 301 -13.26 -18.54 20.28
C GLU A 301 -13.18 -19.63 21.35
N ASN A 302 -14.23 -19.73 22.16
CA ASN A 302 -14.36 -20.73 23.23
C ASN A 302 -13.21 -20.70 24.27
N GLY A 303 -12.66 -19.51 24.55
CA GLY A 303 -11.55 -19.33 25.49
C GLY A 303 -10.17 -19.50 24.87
N ILE A 304 -10.09 -19.75 23.54
CA ILE A 304 -8.83 -19.79 22.80
C ILE A 304 -8.67 -18.44 22.08
N VAL A 305 -7.67 -17.67 22.52
CA VAL A 305 -7.32 -16.40 21.90
C VAL A 305 -6.36 -16.65 20.74
N THR A 306 -6.76 -16.26 19.53
CA THR A 306 -5.93 -16.32 18.33
C THR A 306 -5.65 -14.90 17.83
N ASN A 307 -4.39 -14.60 17.55
CA ASN A 307 -3.97 -13.28 17.08
C ASN A 307 -3.68 -13.32 15.57
N TYR A 308 -4.14 -12.30 14.86
CA TYR A 308 -3.93 -12.11 13.43
C TYR A 308 -3.35 -10.73 13.18
N GLY A 309 -2.32 -10.62 12.36
CA GLY A 309 -1.65 -9.36 12.05
C GLY A 309 -1.71 -9.01 10.55
N VAL A 310 -1.52 -7.72 10.28
CA VAL A 310 -1.46 -7.16 8.92
C VAL A 310 -0.02 -6.79 8.62
N LEU A 311 0.59 -7.51 7.67
CA LEU A 311 2.03 -7.46 7.39
C LEU A 311 2.38 -6.40 6.36
N ASN A 312 3.18 -5.40 6.75
CA ASN A 312 3.70 -4.38 5.83
C ASN A 312 4.95 -4.83 5.11
N ASN A 313 5.91 -5.30 5.89
CA ASN A 313 7.22 -5.70 5.45
C ASN A 313 7.71 -6.86 6.32
N VAL A 314 8.57 -7.69 5.74
CA VAL A 314 9.28 -8.73 6.46
C VAL A 314 10.64 -8.92 5.82
N GLU A 315 11.64 -9.06 6.67
CA GLU A 315 13.02 -9.26 6.27
C GLU A 315 13.61 -10.42 7.09
N ILE A 316 14.38 -11.28 6.42
CA ILE A 316 15.12 -12.32 7.13
C ILE A 316 16.18 -11.60 7.96
N SER A 317 16.13 -11.82 9.25
CA SER A 317 17.15 -11.36 10.19
C SER A 317 17.95 -12.57 10.64
N GLU A 318 19.18 -12.33 11.08
CA GLU A 318 19.85 -13.33 11.90
C GLU A 318 19.12 -13.41 13.24
N PRO A 319 18.91 -14.61 13.82
CA PRO A 319 18.39 -14.76 15.17
C PRO A 319 19.16 -13.85 16.10
N THR A 320 18.49 -12.86 16.71
CA THR A 320 19.09 -12.03 17.77
C THR A 320 19.25 -12.90 19.00
N VAL A 321 20.28 -13.72 18.96
CA VAL A 321 21.34 -13.54 19.92
C VAL A 321 22.16 -12.37 19.38
N THR A 322 22.08 -11.19 19.98
CA THR A 322 22.89 -10.04 19.49
C THR A 322 24.38 -10.41 19.47
N THR A 323 24.82 -11.31 20.37
CA THR A 323 26.08 -12.05 20.26
C THR A 323 26.02 -13.40 21.00
N ASN A 324 26.26 -14.51 20.30
CA ASN A 324 26.55 -15.81 20.95
C ASN A 324 27.91 -15.74 21.63
N LEU A 325 27.92 -15.82 22.96
CA LEU A 325 29.18 -15.79 23.71
C LEU A 325 29.81 -17.17 23.74
N ASN A 326 30.99 -17.30 23.12
CA ASN A 326 31.83 -18.47 23.31
C ASN A 326 32.61 -18.32 24.61
N ILE A 327 32.19 -19.03 25.66
CA ILE A 327 32.74 -18.87 27.00
C ILE A 327 34.06 -19.63 27.11
N GLN A 328 35.15 -18.90 27.33
CA GLN A 328 36.45 -19.52 27.63
C GLN A 328 36.58 -19.97 29.09
N ASN A 329 35.76 -19.40 29.99
CA ASN A 329 35.82 -19.61 31.44
C ASN A 329 34.52 -20.22 32.01
N GLU A 330 34.04 -21.35 31.46
CA GLU A 330 32.73 -21.93 31.84
C GLU A 330 32.59 -22.18 33.35
N GLN A 331 33.68 -22.57 34.02
CA GLN A 331 33.67 -22.82 35.47
C GLN A 331 33.37 -21.56 36.30
N GLU A 332 33.90 -20.41 35.91
CA GLU A 332 33.67 -19.14 36.60
C GLU A 332 32.22 -18.68 36.43
N VAL A 333 31.68 -18.82 35.21
CA VAL A 333 30.28 -18.51 34.92
C VAL A 333 29.33 -19.44 35.70
N MET A 334 29.65 -20.73 35.79
CA MET A 334 28.88 -21.67 36.60
C MET A 334 28.90 -21.33 38.09
N GLN A 335 30.05 -20.94 38.62
CA GLN A 335 30.14 -20.51 40.02
C GLN A 335 29.27 -19.28 40.28
N PHE A 336 29.29 -18.30 39.37
CA PHE A 336 28.43 -17.13 39.46
C PHE A 336 26.94 -17.53 39.51
N PHE A 337 26.50 -18.39 38.58
CA PHE A 337 25.08 -18.80 38.51
C PHE A 337 24.64 -19.72 39.65
N ARG A 338 25.54 -20.52 40.24
CA ARG A 338 25.23 -21.31 41.45
C ARG A 338 24.95 -20.44 42.67
N GLN A 339 25.51 -19.23 42.71
CA GLN A 339 25.30 -18.26 43.79
C GLN A 339 24.13 -17.30 43.49
N THR A 340 23.35 -17.58 42.45
CA THR A 340 22.27 -16.71 42.00
C THR A 340 20.93 -17.31 42.42
N GLU A 341 20.13 -16.52 43.13
CA GLU A 341 18.77 -16.91 43.51
C GLU A 341 17.81 -16.59 42.36
N TRP A 342 17.31 -17.64 41.71
CA TRP A 342 16.41 -17.53 40.58
C TRP A 342 14.97 -17.32 41.05
N GLN A 343 14.27 -16.39 40.39
CA GLN A 343 12.84 -16.20 40.61
C GLN A 343 12.06 -16.86 39.48
N PRO A 344 10.98 -17.60 39.77
CA PRO A 344 10.07 -18.08 38.74
C PRO A 344 9.55 -16.88 37.97
N ALA A 345 9.75 -16.87 36.66
CA ALA A 345 9.23 -15.84 35.79
C ALA A 345 8.87 -16.44 34.44
N GLU A 346 7.82 -15.88 33.86
CA GLU A 346 7.50 -16.07 32.46
C GLU A 346 8.55 -15.36 31.60
N ASP A 347 8.64 -15.79 30.35
CA ASP A 347 9.53 -15.25 29.33
C ASP A 347 9.43 -13.71 29.24
N MET A 348 10.55 -13.01 29.10
CA MET A 348 10.59 -11.54 29.01
C MET A 348 9.95 -11.01 27.72
N GLY A 349 9.68 -11.87 26.75
CA GLY A 349 8.99 -11.50 25.51
C GLY A 349 9.77 -10.55 24.62
N THR A 350 11.06 -10.33 24.89
CA THR A 350 11.98 -9.55 24.08
C THR A 350 13.26 -10.37 23.84
N PRO A 351 13.86 -10.33 22.64
CA PRO A 351 15.08 -11.08 22.37
C PRO A 351 16.21 -10.66 23.32
N PRO A 352 17.07 -11.59 23.77
CA PRO A 352 18.19 -11.26 24.63
C PRO A 352 19.34 -10.59 23.89
N ASP A 353 20.08 -9.74 24.60
CA ASP A 353 21.32 -9.14 24.08
C ASP A 353 22.41 -10.21 23.90
N TYR A 354 22.51 -11.14 24.85
CA TYR A 354 23.48 -12.23 24.79
C TYR A 354 22.81 -13.54 25.17
N SER A 355 23.26 -14.64 24.54
CA SER A 355 22.95 -15.97 25.00
C SER A 355 24.21 -16.82 25.06
N LEU A 356 24.20 -17.78 25.98
CA LEU A 356 25.28 -18.74 26.15
C LEU A 356 24.71 -20.10 26.57
N MET A 357 25.42 -21.15 26.20
CA MET A 357 25.13 -22.52 26.63
C MET A 357 26.15 -22.93 27.67
N ILE A 358 25.68 -23.46 28.81
CA ILE A 358 26.56 -24.07 29.80
C ILE A 358 25.98 -25.41 30.23
N GLU A 359 26.77 -26.48 30.12
CA GLU A 359 26.35 -27.86 30.44
C GLU A 359 25.02 -28.25 29.75
N GLY A 360 24.79 -27.74 28.53
CA GLY A 360 23.57 -28.00 27.77
C GLY A 360 22.34 -27.18 28.22
N VAL A 361 22.47 -26.28 29.19
CA VAL A 361 21.43 -25.35 29.63
C VAL A 361 21.66 -23.97 29.01
N ARG A 362 20.60 -23.37 28.46
CA ARG A 362 20.66 -22.02 27.92
C ARG A 362 20.52 -20.95 29.01
N PHE A 363 21.34 -19.91 28.88
CA PHE A 363 21.23 -18.67 29.63
C PHE A 363 21.10 -17.50 28.67
N ASP A 364 20.17 -16.60 28.99
CA ASP A 364 19.88 -15.39 28.23
C ASP A 364 20.11 -14.16 29.09
N VAL A 365 20.66 -13.10 28.50
CA VAL A 365 21.10 -11.90 29.20
C VAL A 365 20.56 -10.66 28.49
N TRP A 366 19.89 -9.78 29.23
CA TRP A 366 19.44 -8.45 28.77
C TRP A 366 20.17 -7.35 29.53
N VAL A 367 20.61 -6.32 28.81
CA VAL A 367 21.24 -5.12 29.34
C VAL A 367 20.17 -4.04 29.51
N SER A 368 19.83 -3.75 30.76
CA SER A 368 18.90 -2.66 31.09
C SER A 368 19.51 -1.28 30.83
N TYR A 369 18.66 -0.25 30.72
CA TYR A 369 19.06 1.17 30.59
C TYR A 369 20.00 1.67 31.69
N GLY A 370 20.00 1.04 32.87
CA GLY A 370 20.92 1.34 33.98
C GLY A 370 22.22 0.53 33.93
N GLN A 371 22.52 -0.12 32.80
CA GLN A 371 23.61 -1.07 32.61
C GLN A 371 23.57 -2.30 33.55
N SER A 372 22.54 -2.47 34.38
CA SER A 372 22.29 -3.72 35.11
C SER A 372 21.83 -4.83 34.17
N LEU A 373 22.09 -6.07 34.53
CA LEU A 373 21.74 -7.24 33.73
C LEU A 373 20.48 -7.92 34.27
N TYR A 374 19.57 -8.29 33.38
CA TYR A 374 18.63 -9.37 33.63
C TYR A 374 19.21 -10.64 33.06
N VAL A 375 19.12 -11.74 33.81
CA VAL A 375 19.58 -13.05 33.36
C VAL A 375 18.46 -14.05 33.52
N TYR A 376 18.16 -14.77 32.46
CA TYR A 376 17.24 -15.90 32.45
C TYR A 376 18.01 -17.20 32.30
N LYS A 377 17.58 -18.22 33.03
CA LYS A 377 18.06 -19.58 32.90
C LYS A 377 16.88 -20.46 32.52
N GLU A 378 17.02 -21.15 31.39
CA GLU A 378 16.00 -22.06 30.88
C GLU A 378 15.59 -23.09 31.94
N GLY A 379 14.28 -23.24 32.15
CA GLY A 379 13.69 -24.17 33.12
C GLY A 379 13.84 -23.79 34.59
N CYS A 380 14.48 -22.66 34.92
CA CYS A 380 14.63 -22.18 36.31
C CYS A 380 13.92 -20.84 36.55
N GLY A 381 14.12 -19.85 35.69
CA GLY A 381 13.51 -18.53 35.83
C GLY A 381 14.50 -17.39 35.60
N ILE A 382 14.18 -16.21 36.12
CA ILE A 382 14.90 -14.96 35.85
C ILE A 382 15.44 -14.32 37.12
N VAL A 383 16.46 -13.48 36.95
CA VAL A 383 16.98 -12.62 38.02
C VAL A 383 17.33 -11.25 37.45
N HIS A 384 17.05 -10.20 38.22
CA HIS A 384 17.63 -8.88 38.01
C HIS A 384 18.88 -8.76 38.87
N LEU A 385 20.05 -8.66 38.24
CA LEU A 385 21.31 -8.53 38.96
C LEU A 385 21.48 -7.09 39.45
N SER A 386 22.00 -6.94 40.67
CA SER A 386 22.46 -5.64 41.15
C SER A 386 23.59 -5.11 40.25
N GLN A 387 23.85 -3.81 40.30
CA GLN A 387 24.89 -3.18 39.47
C GLN A 387 26.26 -3.86 39.64
N LYS A 388 26.70 -4.08 40.88
CA LYS A 388 27.95 -4.78 41.18
C LYS A 388 28.01 -6.19 40.58
N ARG A 389 26.93 -6.96 40.72
CA ARG A 389 26.88 -8.32 40.15
C ARG A 389 26.79 -8.31 38.63
N SER A 390 26.17 -7.28 38.06
CA SER A 390 26.12 -7.07 36.62
C SER A 390 27.53 -6.83 36.06
N GLU A 391 28.32 -5.97 36.71
CA GLU A 391 29.73 -5.71 36.35
C GLU A 391 30.59 -6.98 36.46
N GLU A 392 30.44 -7.75 37.54
CA GLU A 392 31.11 -9.04 37.72
C GLU A 392 30.79 -10.00 36.57
N LEU A 393 29.51 -10.18 36.25
CA LEU A 393 29.10 -11.09 35.17
C LEU A 393 29.56 -10.60 33.80
N LYS A 394 29.45 -9.29 33.49
CA LYS A 394 29.95 -8.73 32.22
C LYS A 394 31.44 -8.99 32.03
N ALA A 395 32.24 -8.84 33.09
CA ALA A 395 33.67 -9.09 33.05
C ALA A 395 33.98 -10.57 32.75
N ILE A 396 33.28 -11.49 33.41
CA ILE A 396 33.44 -12.95 33.17
C ILE A 396 33.00 -13.31 31.74
N LEU A 397 31.92 -12.71 31.25
CA LEU A 397 31.35 -12.94 29.94
C LEU A 397 32.07 -12.20 28.80
N GLY A 398 33.01 -11.31 29.11
CA GLY A 398 33.71 -10.49 28.11
C GLY A 398 32.82 -9.45 27.41
N ILE A 399 31.70 -9.07 28.03
CA ILE A 399 30.78 -8.06 27.51
C ILE A 399 31.41 -6.67 27.74
N LYS A 400 31.74 -5.97 26.66
CA LYS A 400 32.31 -4.60 26.73
C LYS A 400 31.23 -3.59 27.08
N GLU A 401 31.56 -2.61 27.93
CA GLU A 401 30.70 -1.46 28.17
C GLU A 401 30.64 -0.59 26.92
N SER A 402 29.42 -0.35 26.43
CA SER A 402 29.11 0.53 25.30
C SER A 402 28.93 1.98 25.74
#